data_AF-A0A950ZXQ1-F1
#
_entry.id   AF-A0A950ZXQ1-F1
#
_cell.length_a   1.000
_cell.length_b   1.000
_cell.length_c   1.000
_cell.angle_alpha   90.00
_cell.angle_beta   90.00
_cell.angle_gamma   90.00
#
_symmetry.space_group_name_H-M   'P 1'
#
loop_
_entity.id
_entity.type
_entity.pdbx_description
1 polymer ?
#
loop_
_entity_poly.entity_id
_entity_poly.type
_entity_poly.pdbx_seq_one_letter_code
_entity_poly.pdbx_strand_id
1 'polypeptide(L)'
;MQPPAIDPRKFQDLVDEAKRRIPLYCPEWTDHNVSDPGVMLIELFAWMVDILLYRLNEVPERDFLKFLELIGVKPRPAVPATAELLFWLTAPSTGVREIRRGIEVATRQTETRQAVVFTTDAALTIREPNLR
;
A
#
# COMPACT_ATOMS: atom_id res chain seq x y z
N MET A 1 -11.44 -2.03 4.31
CA MET A 1 -12.62 -2.24 3.45
C MET A 1 -12.37 -1.42 2.19
N GLN A 2 -12.40 -2.05 1.02
CA GLN A 2 -12.34 -1.31 -0.24
C GLN A 2 -13.67 -0.58 -0.45
N PRO A 3 -13.67 0.67 -0.93
CA PRO A 3 -14.91 1.36 -1.26
C PRO A 3 -15.67 0.56 -2.34
N PRO A 4 -17.01 0.47 -2.26
CA PRO A 4 -17.78 -0.18 -3.31
C PRO A 4 -17.59 0.56 -4.64
N ALA A 5 -17.59 -0.19 -5.74
CA ALA A 5 -17.59 0.40 -7.07
C ALA A 5 -18.83 1.28 -7.26
N ILE A 6 -18.64 2.48 -7.83
CA ILE A 6 -19.73 3.38 -8.21
C ILE A 6 -20.58 2.71 -9.30
N ASP A 7 -19.92 2.06 -10.25
CA ASP A 7 -20.56 1.27 -11.29
C ASP A 7 -19.78 -0.06 -11.45
N PRO A 8 -20.42 -1.22 -11.15
CA PRO A 8 -19.74 -2.51 -11.18
C PRO A 8 -19.74 -3.18 -12.57
N ARG A 9 -20.33 -2.55 -13.60
CA ARG A 9 -20.42 -3.14 -14.94
C ARG A 9 -19.03 -3.35 -15.54
N LYS A 10 -18.88 -4.49 -16.22
CA LYS A 10 -17.69 -4.88 -16.97
C LYS A 10 -17.96 -4.80 -18.46
N PHE A 11 -16.89 -4.86 -19.26
CA PHE A 11 -16.95 -4.99 -20.71
C PHE A 11 -18.10 -5.86 -21.23
N GLN A 12 -18.24 -7.10 -20.75
CA GLN A 12 -19.27 -8.01 -21.25
C GLN A 12 -20.70 -7.53 -20.92
N ASP A 13 -20.90 -6.95 -19.73
CA ASP A 13 -22.18 -6.39 -19.35
C ASP A 13 -22.59 -5.27 -20.31
N LEU A 14 -21.62 -4.45 -20.74
CA LEU A 14 -21.80 -3.35 -21.69
C LEU A 14 -22.10 -3.87 -23.10
N VAL A 15 -21.38 -4.89 -23.58
CA VAL A 15 -21.63 -5.53 -24.88
C VAL A 15 -23.02 -6.15 -24.90
N ASP A 16 -23.38 -6.90 -23.87
CA ASP A 16 -24.68 -7.56 -23.79
C ASP A 16 -25.82 -6.55 -23.68
N GLU A 17 -25.62 -5.47 -22.91
CA GLU A 17 -26.58 -4.37 -22.81
C GLU A 17 -26.79 -3.67 -24.16
N ALA A 18 -25.71 -3.39 -24.90
CA ALA A 18 -25.80 -2.80 -26.23
C ALA A 18 -26.52 -3.74 -27.21
N LYS A 19 -26.18 -5.04 -27.24
CA LYS A 19 -26.85 -6.04 -28.09
C LYS A 19 -28.34 -6.17 -27.78
N ARG A 20 -28.72 -6.17 -26.49
CA ARG A 20 -30.13 -6.20 -26.06
C ARG A 20 -30.93 -4.98 -26.56
N ARG A 21 -30.27 -3.86 -26.84
CA ARG A 21 -30.90 -2.63 -27.33
C ARG A 21 -31.03 -2.58 -28.86
N ILE A 22 -30.33 -3.43 -29.62
CA ILE A 22 -30.37 -3.43 -31.09
C ILE A 22 -31.80 -3.53 -31.64
N PRO A 23 -32.66 -4.46 -31.19
CA PRO A 23 -34.02 -4.58 -31.75
C PRO A 23 -34.88 -3.33 -31.56
N LEU A 24 -34.56 -2.49 -30.58
CA LEU A 24 -35.28 -1.25 -30.29
C LEU A 24 -34.82 -0.08 -31.18
N TYR A 25 -33.52 0.04 -31.42
CA TYR A 25 -32.94 1.20 -32.12
C TYR A 25 -32.64 0.95 -33.60
N CYS A 26 -32.30 -0.29 -33.95
CA CYS A 26 -31.88 -0.70 -35.30
C CYS A 26 -32.55 -2.04 -35.65
N PRO A 27 -33.90 -2.11 -35.75
CA PRO A 27 -34.62 -3.34 -36.06
C PRO A 27 -34.24 -3.97 -37.42
N GLU A 28 -33.73 -3.17 -38.35
CA GLU A 28 -33.21 -3.59 -39.66
C GLU A 28 -31.87 -4.33 -39.59
N TRP A 29 -31.13 -4.17 -38.49
CA TRP A 29 -29.86 -4.83 -38.29
C TRP A 29 -30.09 -6.21 -37.68
N THR A 30 -30.06 -7.25 -38.52
CA THR A 30 -30.42 -8.62 -38.14
C THR A 30 -29.24 -9.58 -38.00
N ASP A 31 -28.07 -9.23 -38.57
CA ASP A 31 -26.86 -10.04 -38.46
C ASP A 31 -25.98 -9.56 -37.29
N HIS A 32 -25.91 -10.34 -36.22
CA HIS A 32 -25.14 -10.03 -35.01
C HIS A 32 -23.98 -11.02 -34.79
N ASN A 33 -23.43 -11.57 -35.86
CA ASN A 33 -22.29 -12.46 -35.79
C ASN A 33 -21.02 -11.72 -35.27
N VAL A 34 -20.05 -12.46 -34.74
CA VAL A 34 -18.76 -11.93 -34.27
C VAL A 34 -17.97 -11.22 -35.38
N SER A 35 -18.17 -11.64 -36.64
CA SER A 35 -17.54 -11.00 -37.79
C SER A 35 -18.25 -9.73 -38.28
N ASP A 36 -19.39 -9.37 -37.68
CA ASP A 36 -20.13 -8.18 -38.07
C ASP A 36 -19.37 -6.89 -37.64
N PRO A 37 -19.10 -5.96 -38.56
CA PRO A 37 -18.41 -4.71 -38.23
C PRO A 37 -19.16 -3.83 -37.21
N GLY A 38 -20.49 -3.90 -37.14
CA GLY A 38 -21.29 -3.22 -36.13
C GLY A 38 -21.08 -3.80 -34.73
N VAL A 39 -20.97 -5.14 -34.63
CA VAL A 39 -20.60 -5.81 -33.38
C VAL A 39 -19.19 -5.41 -32.94
N MET A 40 -18.23 -5.30 -33.88
CA MET A 40 -16.90 -4.78 -33.57
C MET A 40 -16.93 -3.35 -33.01
N LEU A 41 -17.79 -2.47 -33.53
CA LEU A 41 -17.96 -1.12 -32.99
C LEU A 41 -18.55 -1.14 -31.59
N ILE A 42 -19.55 -1.99 -31.33
CA ILE A 42 -20.11 -2.19 -29.98
C ILE A 42 -19.00 -2.60 -29.02
N GLU A 43 -18.16 -3.56 -29.39
CA GLU A 43 -17.03 -4.01 -28.57
C GLU A 43 -16.01 -2.89 -28.34
N LEU A 44 -15.64 -2.12 -29.37
CA LEU A 44 -14.73 -0.99 -29.23
C LEU A 44 -15.25 0.05 -28.22
N PHE A 45 -16.52 0.44 -28.33
CA PHE A 45 -17.12 1.40 -27.41
C PHE A 45 -17.29 0.82 -26.01
N ALA A 46 -17.67 -0.46 -25.88
CA ALA A 46 -17.73 -1.14 -24.60
C ALA A 46 -16.37 -1.14 -23.89
N TRP A 47 -15.28 -1.37 -24.63
CA TRP A 47 -13.92 -1.29 -24.10
C TRP A 47 -13.53 0.12 -23.65
N MET A 48 -13.87 1.15 -24.45
CA MET A 48 -13.62 2.55 -24.05
C MET A 48 -14.36 2.90 -22.76
N VAL A 49 -15.62 2.46 -22.63
CA VAL A 49 -16.44 2.70 -21.43
C VAL A 49 -15.90 1.91 -20.24
N ASP A 50 -15.47 0.65 -20.42
CA ASP A 50 -14.84 -0.15 -19.36
C ASP A 50 -13.62 0.55 -18.76
N ILE A 51 -12.77 1.19 -19.58
CA ILE A 51 -11.65 2.02 -19.11
C ILE A 51 -12.13 3.24 -18.32
N LEU A 52 -13.22 3.89 -18.75
CA LEU A 52 -13.79 5.02 -18.01
C LEU A 52 -14.38 4.59 -16.67
N LEU A 53 -15.08 3.44 -16.63
CA LEU A 53 -15.63 2.86 -15.40
C LEU A 53 -14.51 2.48 -14.42
N TYR A 54 -13.40 1.92 -14.93
CA TYR A 54 -12.22 1.66 -14.11
C TYR A 54 -11.74 2.94 -13.39
N ARG A 55 -11.55 4.05 -14.12
CA ARG A 55 -11.12 5.33 -13.54
C ARG A 55 -12.15 5.94 -12.60
N LEU A 56 -13.44 5.82 -12.92
CA LEU A 56 -14.52 6.31 -12.09
C LEU A 56 -14.53 5.58 -10.74
N ASN A 57 -14.28 4.27 -10.74
CA ASN A 57 -14.24 3.46 -9.53
C ASN A 57 -13.02 3.72 -8.62
N GLU A 58 -11.99 4.45 -9.09
CA GLU A 58 -10.88 4.94 -8.26
C GLU A 58 -11.21 6.25 -7.51
N VAL A 59 -12.27 6.96 -7.91
CA VAL A 59 -12.65 8.25 -7.32
C VAL A 59 -12.97 8.17 -5.82
N PRO A 60 -13.73 7.17 -5.31
CA PRO A 60 -14.07 7.10 -3.89
C PRO A 60 -12.86 7.06 -2.95
N GLU A 61 -11.80 6.35 -3.33
CA GLU A 61 -10.58 6.27 -2.52
C GLU A 61 -9.86 7.62 -2.49
N ARG A 62 -9.75 8.30 -3.64
CA ARG A 62 -9.15 9.63 -3.74
C ARG A 62 -9.92 10.66 -2.93
N ASP A 63 -11.25 10.62 -3.01
CA ASP A 63 -12.12 11.54 -2.29
C ASP A 63 -12.02 11.29 -0.78
N PHE A 64 -11.97 10.03 -0.33
CA PHE A 64 -11.76 9.70 1.08
C PHE A 64 -10.46 10.31 1.62
N LEU A 65 -9.34 10.15 0.89
CA LEU A 65 -8.06 10.76 1.28
C LEU A 65 -8.16 12.30 1.34
N LYS A 66 -8.87 12.92 0.39
CA LYS A 66 -9.03 14.36 0.37
C LYS A 66 -9.90 14.86 1.53
N PHE A 67 -10.96 14.13 1.88
CA PHE A 67 -11.77 14.45 3.06
C PHE A 67 -10.97 14.35 4.35
N LEU A 68 -10.11 13.33 4.50
CA LEU A 68 -9.20 13.23 5.65
C LEU A 68 -8.27 14.45 5.74
N GLU A 69 -7.70 14.88 4.62
CA GLU A 69 -6.86 16.07 4.57
C GLU A 69 -7.63 17.35 4.97
N LEU A 70 -8.88 17.50 4.50
CA LEU A 70 -9.73 18.66 4.80
C LEU A 70 -10.08 18.78 6.30
N ILE A 71 -10.28 17.66 7.00
CA ILE A 71 -10.52 17.66 8.46
C ILE A 71 -9.20 17.73 9.27
N GLY A 72 -8.06 17.94 8.61
CA GLY A 72 -6.77 18.11 9.24
C GLY A 72 -6.10 16.80 9.68
N VAL A 73 -6.61 15.64 9.26
CA VAL A 73 -5.94 14.36 9.51
C VAL A 73 -4.68 14.30 8.66
N LYS A 74 -3.54 14.13 9.32
CA LYS A 74 -2.24 13.94 8.68
C LYS A 74 -1.73 12.53 8.97
N PRO A 75 -1.08 11.85 8.01
CA PRO A 75 -0.36 10.62 8.28
C PRO A 75 0.62 10.84 9.44
N ARG A 76 0.68 9.88 10.37
CA ARG A 76 1.69 9.96 11.43
C ARG A 76 3.07 9.83 10.79
N PRO A 77 4.05 10.67 11.17
CA PRO A 77 5.41 10.48 10.70
C PRO A 77 5.94 9.12 11.14
N ALA A 78 6.90 8.58 10.40
CA ALA A 78 7.63 7.40 10.84
C ALA A 78 8.29 7.69 12.20
N VAL A 79 8.09 6.80 13.17
CA VAL A 79 8.70 6.88 14.50
C VAL A 79 9.89 5.92 14.52
N PRO A 80 11.07 6.34 15.01
CA PRO A 80 12.22 5.45 15.16
C PRO A 80 11.86 4.23 16.00
N ALA A 81 12.32 3.06 15.58
CA ALA A 81 12.19 1.85 16.39
C ALA A 81 13.15 1.91 17.59
N THR A 82 12.73 1.34 18.72
CA THR A 82 13.52 1.24 19.95
C THR A 82 13.65 -0.22 20.37
N ALA A 83 14.80 -0.61 20.89
CA ALA A 83 15.05 -1.95 21.42
C ALA A 83 15.95 -1.87 22.65
N GLU A 84 15.77 -2.80 23.58
CA GLU A 84 16.65 -2.92 24.74
C GLU A 84 17.95 -3.64 24.34
N LEU A 85 19.07 -3.15 24.86
CA LEU A 85 20.40 -3.71 24.63
C LEU A 85 21.00 -4.19 25.94
N LEU A 86 21.61 -5.37 25.91
CA LEU A 86 22.36 -5.92 27.03
C LEU A 86 23.84 -6.02 26.66
N PHE A 87 24.69 -5.41 27.48
CA PHE A 87 26.14 -5.47 27.31
C PHE A 87 26.74 -6.44 28.33
N TRP A 88 27.39 -7.48 27.82
CA TRP A 88 28.16 -8.42 28.64
C TRP A 88 29.63 -8.01 28.63
N LEU A 89 30.26 -7.98 29.82
CA LEU A 89 31.70 -7.82 29.93
C LEU A 89 32.38 -9.16 29.59
N THR A 90 33.36 -9.14 28.69
CA THR A 90 34.15 -10.32 28.32
C THR A 90 35.25 -10.66 29.33
N ALA A 91 35.59 -9.72 30.21
CA ALA A 91 36.55 -9.91 31.31
C ALA A 91 36.16 -9.03 32.50
N PRO A 92 36.58 -9.38 33.73
CA PRO A 92 36.43 -8.51 34.89
C PRO A 92 37.03 -7.13 34.61
N SER A 93 36.28 -6.09 34.94
CA SER A 93 36.65 -4.70 34.71
C SER A 93 36.86 -4.03 36.06
N THR A 94 38.11 -3.67 36.39
CA THR A 94 38.40 -2.80 37.53
C THR A 94 38.12 -1.34 37.16
N GLY A 95 37.22 -0.71 37.92
CA GLY A 95 36.81 0.70 37.72
C GLY A 95 35.52 0.91 36.92
N VAL A 96 35.08 2.16 36.86
CA VAL A 96 33.84 2.58 36.20
C VAL A 96 34.05 2.64 34.68
N ARG A 97 33.22 1.94 33.91
CA ARG A 97 33.19 2.06 32.44
C ARG A 97 31.93 2.77 31.99
N GLU A 98 32.05 3.60 30.96
CA GLU A 98 30.94 4.31 30.36
C GLU A 98 30.76 3.90 28.90
N ILE A 99 29.56 3.44 28.56
CA ILE A 99 29.08 3.35 27.18
C ILE A 99 28.38 4.66 26.91
N ARG A 100 28.94 5.48 26.04
CA ARG A 100 28.36 6.79 25.71
C ARG A 100 27.06 6.63 24.93
N ARG A 101 26.23 7.68 24.98
CA ARG A 101 25.13 7.87 24.02
C ARG A 101 25.69 7.96 22.59
N GLY A 102 24.94 7.46 21.61
CA GLY A 102 25.29 7.54 20.19
C GLY A 102 26.22 6.42 19.70
N ILE A 103 26.41 5.36 20.49
CA ILE A 103 27.15 4.17 20.04
C ILE A 103 26.28 3.40 19.04
N GLU A 104 26.87 3.08 17.90
CA GLU A 104 26.20 2.31 16.85
C GLU A 104 26.15 0.82 17.20
N VAL A 105 24.96 0.25 17.07
CA VAL A 105 24.73 -1.20 17.14
C VAL A 105 23.91 -1.61 15.93
N ALA A 106 24.13 -2.81 15.42
CA ALA A 106 23.46 -3.27 14.21
C ALA A 106 22.74 -4.59 14.45
N THR A 107 21.59 -4.76 13.79
CA THR A 107 20.97 -6.08 13.70
C THR A 107 21.86 -7.03 12.90
N ARG A 108 21.73 -8.34 13.14
CA ARG A 108 22.44 -9.33 12.32
C ARG A 108 21.96 -9.27 10.88
N GLN A 109 22.90 -9.10 9.94
CA GLN A 109 22.62 -9.22 8.51
C GLN A 109 22.23 -10.67 8.18
N THR A 110 21.23 -10.85 7.32
CA THR A 110 20.85 -12.15 6.75
C THR A 110 20.93 -12.09 5.23
N GLU A 111 20.84 -13.23 4.55
CA GLU A 111 20.84 -13.28 3.07
C GLU A 111 19.75 -12.41 2.44
N THR A 112 18.62 -12.26 3.13
CA THR A 112 17.43 -11.53 2.65
C THR A 112 17.27 -10.13 3.24
N ARG A 113 18.08 -9.74 4.24
CA ARG A 113 17.95 -8.43 4.92
C ARG A 113 19.31 -7.83 5.26
N GLN A 114 19.50 -6.59 4.82
CA GLN A 114 20.62 -5.76 5.25
C GLN A 114 20.52 -5.44 6.74
N ALA A 115 21.67 -5.19 7.37
CA ALA A 115 21.72 -4.79 8.77
C ALA A 115 21.11 -3.39 8.95
N VAL A 116 20.28 -3.25 9.98
CA VAL A 116 19.74 -1.95 10.41
C VAL A 116 20.60 -1.45 11.54
N VAL A 117 21.13 -0.23 11.40
CA VAL A 117 21.94 0.43 12.42
C VAL A 117 21.03 1.24 13.35
N PHE A 118 21.22 1.04 14.64
CA PHE A 118 20.63 1.81 15.73
C PHE A 118 21.73 2.55 16.48
N THR A 119 21.35 3.57 17.25
CA THR A 119 22.26 4.26 18.16
C THR A 119 21.74 4.19 19.58
N THR A 120 22.64 4.11 20.58
CA THR A 120 22.25 4.20 21.99
C THR A 120 21.63 5.57 22.28
N ASP A 121 20.47 5.58 22.92
CA ASP A 121 19.70 6.78 23.24
C ASP A 121 20.20 7.48 24.52
N ALA A 122 20.80 6.72 25.44
CA ALA A 122 21.40 7.19 26.69
C ALA A 122 22.81 6.61 26.92
N ALA A 123 23.54 7.23 27.83
CA ALA A 123 24.80 6.68 28.33
C ALA A 123 24.53 5.62 29.41
N LEU A 124 25.29 4.53 29.39
CA LEU A 124 25.23 3.45 30.38
C LEU A 124 26.55 3.37 31.14
N THR A 125 26.49 3.52 32.47
CA THR A 125 27.65 3.36 33.34
C THR A 125 27.67 1.96 33.93
N ILE A 126 28.71 1.20 33.60
CA ILE A 126 28.98 -0.13 34.15
C ILE A 126 29.87 0.03 35.39
N ARG A 127 29.43 -0.55 36.50
CA ARG A 127 30.15 -0.57 37.79
C ARG A 127 30.26 -2.01 38.30
N GLU A 128 31.24 -2.27 39.15
CA GLU A 128 31.32 -3.54 39.86
C GLU A 128 30.07 -3.72 40.75
N PRO A 129 29.37 -4.86 40.63
CA PRO A 129 28.21 -5.14 41.47
C PRO A 129 28.67 -5.36 42.91
N ASN A 130 28.37 -4.40 43.80
CA ASN A 130 28.47 -4.59 45.25
C ASN A 130 27.26 -5.39 45.73
N LEU A 131 27.37 -6.71 45.70
CA LEU A 131 26.43 -7.60 46.37
C LEU A 131 26.85 -7.67 47.85
N ARG A 132 26.13 -6.95 48.72
CA ARG A 132 26.20 -7.11 50.17
C ARG A 132 25.29 -8.23 50.63
#